data_AF-A0A0R7GSQ5-F1
#
_entry.id   AF-A0A0R7GSQ5-F1
#
_cell.length_a   1.000
_cell.length_b   1.000
_cell.length_c   1.000
_cell.angle_alpha   90.00
_cell.angle_beta   90.00
_cell.angle_gamma   90.00
#
_symmetry.space_group_name_H-M   'P 1'
#
loop_
_entity.id
_entity.type
_entity.pdbx_description
1 polymer ?
#
loop_
_entity_poly.entity_id
_entity_poly.type
_entity_poly.pdbx_seq_one_letter_code
_entity_poly.pdbx_strand_id
1 'polypeptide(L)'
;MIQIRKQANRDKLSPYECGFQPLMSARVSFSLRFYLVMIMFVIFDVEVVLMIPVLFVLYGAKDMWSSISVFLFILILILGVLYERRDGSMDWSMDSKSWTGQKM
;
A
#
# COMPACT_ATOMS: atom_id res chain seq x y z
N MET A 1 -39.37 26.04 19.66
CA MET A 1 -38.29 25.36 20.41
C MET A 1 -38.50 23.85 20.25
N ILE A 2 -37.87 23.24 19.23
CA ILE A 2 -38.10 21.82 18.91
C ILE A 2 -37.33 20.98 19.93
N GLN A 3 -38.05 20.22 20.74
CA GLN A 3 -37.49 19.27 21.70
C GLN A 3 -36.88 18.09 20.93
N ILE A 4 -35.58 18.13 20.65
CA ILE A 4 -34.85 16.92 20.23
C ILE A 4 -34.85 15.98 21.43
N ARG A 5 -35.69 14.95 21.38
CA ARG A 5 -35.72 13.89 22.40
C ARG A 5 -34.35 13.23 22.42
N LYS A 6 -33.55 13.55 23.43
CA LYS A 6 -32.28 12.90 23.78
C LYS A 6 -32.56 11.52 24.39
N GLN A 7 -33.33 10.71 23.68
CA GLN A 7 -33.56 9.31 24.04
C GLN A 7 -32.52 8.52 23.27
N ALA A 8 -31.46 8.12 23.97
CA ALA A 8 -30.43 7.24 23.45
C ALA A 8 -31.05 5.86 23.18
N ASN A 9 -31.80 5.74 22.08
CA ASN A 9 -32.27 4.45 21.61
C ASN A 9 -31.05 3.63 21.26
N ARG A 10 -30.86 2.52 21.97
CA ARG A 10 -29.75 1.59 21.85
C ARG A 10 -29.54 1.14 20.39
N ASP A 11 -30.64 1.03 19.63
CA ASP A 11 -30.64 0.61 18.23
C ASP A 11 -30.06 1.68 17.27
N LYS A 12 -30.04 2.96 17.67
CA LYS A 12 -29.36 4.03 16.91
C LYS A 12 -27.87 4.10 17.21
N LEU A 13 -27.42 3.48 18.30
CA LEU A 13 -26.03 3.47 18.76
C LEU A 13 -25.30 2.17 18.42
N SER A 14 -26.03 1.16 17.93
CA SER A 14 -25.47 -0.10 17.44
C SER A 14 -24.94 0.01 16.00
N PRO A 15 -23.91 -0.76 15.63
CA PRO A 15 -23.40 -0.81 14.26
C PRO A 15 -24.50 -1.20 13.25
N TYR A 16 -24.44 -0.61 12.05
CA TYR A 16 -25.37 -0.94 10.97
C TYR A 16 -24.96 -2.25 10.29
N GLU A 17 -25.74 -3.31 10.52
CA GLU A 17 -25.53 -4.66 9.99
C GLU A 17 -26.69 -5.08 9.07
N CYS A 18 -27.18 -4.15 8.23
CA CYS A 18 -28.29 -4.38 7.29
C CYS A 18 -29.58 -4.97 7.94
N GLY A 19 -29.84 -4.66 9.21
CA GLY A 19 -31.00 -5.16 9.96
C GLY A 19 -30.75 -6.40 10.81
N PHE A 20 -29.53 -6.96 10.81
CA PHE A 20 -29.15 -8.07 11.67
C PHE A 20 -28.50 -7.60 12.98
N GLN A 21 -28.56 -8.43 14.02
CA GLN A 21 -27.79 -8.19 15.25
C GLN A 21 -26.33 -8.56 14.98
N PRO A 22 -25.35 -7.76 15.45
CA PRO A 22 -23.93 -8.04 15.22
C PRO A 22 -23.57 -9.39 15.84
N LEU A 23 -23.22 -10.36 14.98
CA LEU A 23 -22.91 -11.74 15.38
C LEU A 23 -21.51 -11.85 16.03
N MET A 24 -20.63 -10.88 15.75
CA MET A 24 -19.23 -10.90 16.19
C MET A 24 -18.69 -9.47 16.35
N SER A 25 -17.59 -9.33 17.10
CA SER A 25 -16.84 -8.06 17.19
C SER A 25 -16.32 -7.65 15.81
N ALA A 26 -16.44 -6.37 15.46
CA ALA A 26 -15.98 -5.82 14.18
C ALA A 26 -14.44 -5.84 13.98
N ARG A 27 -13.69 -6.39 14.93
CA ARG A 27 -12.23 -6.53 14.84
C ARG A 27 -11.88 -7.76 14.02
N VAL A 28 -11.71 -7.55 12.72
CA VAL A 28 -11.17 -8.54 11.80
C VAL A 28 -9.65 -8.41 11.72
N SER A 29 -8.96 -9.52 11.48
CA SER A 29 -7.55 -9.49 11.13
C SER A 29 -7.38 -8.75 9.79
N PHE A 30 -6.57 -7.70 9.81
CA PHE A 30 -6.26 -6.92 8.61
C PHE A 30 -5.43 -7.73 7.63
N SER A 31 -5.62 -7.52 6.33
CA SER A 31 -4.87 -8.26 5.31
C SER A 31 -3.42 -7.77 5.26
N LEU A 32 -2.46 -8.70 5.32
CA LEU A 32 -1.02 -8.40 5.18
C LEU A 32 -0.68 -7.75 3.83
N ARG A 33 -1.52 -7.92 2.82
CA ARG A 33 -1.32 -7.37 1.47
C ARG A 33 -1.32 -5.85 1.47
N PHE A 34 -2.26 -5.22 2.19
CA PHE A 34 -2.31 -3.75 2.28
C PHE A 34 -1.11 -3.17 3.03
N TYR A 35 -0.55 -3.92 3.98
CA TYR A 35 0.68 -3.55 4.68
C TYR A 35 1.89 -3.59 3.74
N LEU A 36 2.01 -4.62 2.90
CA LEU A 36 3.09 -4.71 1.90
C LEU A 36 3.01 -3.57 0.87
N VAL A 37 1.82 -3.21 0.40
CA VAL A 37 1.63 -2.06 -0.51
C VAL A 37 2.08 -0.75 0.14
N MET A 38 1.82 -0.56 1.44
CA MET A 38 2.29 0.61 2.19
C MET A 38 3.82 0.70 2.25
N ILE A 39 4.49 -0.40 2.59
CA ILE A 39 5.97 -0.43 2.63
C ILE A 39 6.54 -0.17 1.24
N MET A 40 6.00 -0.82 0.22
CA MET A 40 6.43 -0.67 -1.17
C MET A 40 6.30 0.78 -1.64
N PHE A 41 5.18 1.45 -1.31
CA PHE A 41 5.02 2.87 -1.59
C PHE A 41 6.09 3.73 -0.93
N VAL A 42 6.44 3.48 0.34
CA VAL A 42 7.48 4.23 1.05
C VAL A 42 8.86 4.03 0.42
N ILE A 43 9.20 2.79 0.03
CA ILE A 43 10.48 2.49 -0.61
C ILE A 43 10.57 3.22 -1.96
N PHE A 44 9.55 3.11 -2.81
CA PHE A 44 9.53 3.77 -4.11
C PHE A 44 9.54 5.30 -3.99
N ASP A 45 8.85 5.88 -2.99
CA ASP A 45 8.89 7.33 -2.73
C ASP A 45 10.31 7.81 -2.38
N VAL A 46 11.04 7.03 -1.56
CA VAL A 46 12.45 7.32 -1.24
C VAL A 46 13.34 7.24 -2.48
N GLU A 47 13.14 6.26 -3.36
CA GLU A 47 13.90 6.15 -4.62
C GLU A 47 13.67 7.36 -5.53
N VAL A 48 12.44 7.87 -5.59
CA VAL A 48 12.11 9.09 -6.36
C VAL A 48 12.77 10.32 -5.75
N VAL A 49 12.78 10.46 -4.43
CA VAL A 49 13.49 11.57 -3.75
C VAL A 49 14.98 11.55 -4.05
N LEU A 50 15.59 10.34 -4.10
CA LEU A 50 17.00 10.18 -4.43
C LEU A 50 17.34 10.50 -5.90
N MET A 51 16.37 10.53 -6.81
CA MET A 51 16.58 10.98 -8.19
C MET A 51 16.81 12.50 -8.29
N ILE A 52 16.31 13.30 -7.36
CA ILE A 52 16.46 14.77 -7.38
C ILE A 52 17.94 15.21 -7.36
N PRO A 53 18.79 14.80 -6.41
CA PRO A 53 20.21 15.18 -6.40
C PRO A 53 20.97 14.70 -7.64
N VAL A 54 20.59 13.54 -8.20
CA VAL A 54 21.18 13.01 -9.43
C VAL A 54 20.97 13.97 -10.60
N LEU A 55 19.76 14.54 -10.74
CA LEU A 55 19.48 15.53 -11.77
C LEU A 55 20.39 16.76 -11.62
N PHE A 56 20.56 17.27 -10.40
CA PHE A 56 21.43 18.42 -10.16
C PHE A 56 22.90 18.14 -10.52
N VAL A 57 23.39 16.94 -10.20
CA VAL A 57 24.76 16.51 -10.56
C VAL A 57 24.91 16.40 -12.07
N LEU A 58 23.93 15.84 -12.79
CA LEU A 58 23.98 15.73 -14.26
C LEU A 58 24.07 17.09 -14.97
N TYR A 59 23.40 18.13 -14.46
CA TYR A 59 23.47 19.47 -15.05
C TYR A 59 24.77 20.23 -14.72
N GLY A 60 25.37 19.97 -13.56
CA GLY A 60 26.55 20.69 -13.08
C GLY A 60 27.89 20.01 -13.34
N ALA A 61 27.90 18.69 -13.53
CA ALA A 61 29.12 17.91 -13.65
C ALA A 61 29.78 18.06 -15.03
N LYS A 62 31.05 18.48 -15.03
CA LYS A 62 31.93 18.43 -16.21
C LYS A 62 32.95 17.30 -16.13
N ASP A 63 33.07 16.66 -14.97
CA ASP A 63 34.06 15.63 -14.69
C ASP A 63 33.54 14.24 -15.05
N MET A 64 34.34 13.49 -15.80
CA MET A 64 34.02 12.13 -16.23
C MET A 64 33.73 11.17 -15.05
N TRP A 65 34.39 11.37 -13.91
CA TRP A 65 34.19 10.57 -12.70
C TRP A 65 32.79 10.77 -12.09
N SER A 66 32.29 12.01 -12.12
CA SER A 66 30.95 12.32 -11.62
C SER A 66 29.87 11.65 -12.47
N SER A 67 30.01 11.67 -13.80
CA SER A 67 29.10 10.96 -14.72
C SER A 67 29.06 9.45 -14.48
N ILE A 68 30.22 8.82 -14.22
CA ILE A 68 30.29 7.38 -13.91
C ILE A 68 29.58 7.06 -12.60
N SER A 69 29.76 7.90 -11.57
CA SER A 69 29.10 7.72 -10.27
C SER A 69 27.57 7.80 -10.40
N VAL A 70 27.07 8.75 -11.18
CA VAL A 70 25.63 8.89 -11.47
C VAL A 70 25.11 7.67 -12.24
N PHE A 71 25.85 7.21 -13.25
CA PHE A 71 25.46 6.04 -14.02
C PHE A 71 25.32 4.79 -13.14
N LEU A 72 26.30 4.54 -12.27
CA LEU A 72 26.24 3.43 -11.31
C LEU A 72 25.08 3.57 -10.33
N PHE A 73 24.80 4.78 -9.87
CA PHE A 73 23.68 5.05 -8.99
C PHE A 73 22.32 4.80 -9.67
N ILE A 74 22.14 5.23 -10.91
CA ILE A 74 20.91 4.94 -11.66
C ILE A 74 20.79 3.42 -11.92
N LEU A 75 21.89 2.75 -12.24
CA LEU A 75 21.91 1.31 -12.46
C LEU A 75 21.41 0.54 -11.23
N ILE A 76 21.85 0.91 -10.01
CA ILE A 76 21.43 0.20 -8.80
C ILE A 76 19.93 0.37 -8.52
N LEU A 77 19.39 1.56 -8.77
CA LEU A 77 17.95 1.83 -8.62
C LEU A 77 17.13 1.02 -9.62
N ILE A 78 17.54 0.97 -10.89
CA ILE A 78 16.85 0.16 -11.91
C ILE A 78 16.87 -1.33 -11.54
N LEU A 79 18.00 -1.84 -11.04
CA LEU A 79 18.12 -3.23 -10.61
C LEU A 79 17.21 -3.54 -9.41
N GLY A 80 17.06 -2.61 -8.46
CA GLY A 80 16.13 -2.74 -7.34
C GLY A 80 14.68 -2.91 -7.81
N VAL A 81 14.22 -1.99 -8.68
CA VAL A 81 12.86 -2.05 -9.25
C VAL A 81 12.64 -3.33 -10.07
N LEU A 82 13.63 -3.77 -10.85
CA LEU A 82 13.53 -5.02 -11.61
C LEU A 82 13.47 -6.26 -10.72
N TYR A 83 14.21 -6.26 -9.61
CA TYR A 83 14.16 -7.36 -8.63
C TYR A 83 12.76 -7.47 -8.04
N GLU A 84 12.18 -6.37 -7.61
CA GLU A 84 10.85 -6.34 -7.03
C GLU A 84 9.77 -6.75 -8.03
N ARG A 85 9.89 -6.33 -9.29
CA ARG A 85 8.97 -6.75 -10.35
C ARG A 85 8.96 -8.27 -10.57
N ARG A 86 10.09 -8.95 -10.32
CA ARG A 86 10.17 -10.42 -10.45
C ARG A 86 9.52 -11.16 -9.28
N ASP A 87 9.42 -10.54 -8.11
CA ASP A 87 8.81 -11.15 -6.92
C ASP A 87 7.28 -11.23 -7.03
N GLY A 88 6.68 -10.50 -7.98
CA GLY A 88 5.23 -10.55 -8.20
C GLY A 88 4.42 -9.95 -7.05
N SER A 89 5.05 -9.16 -6.18
CA SER A 89 4.42 -8.50 -5.02
C SER A 89 3.25 -7.58 -5.41
N MET A 90 3.19 -7.16 -6.67
CA MET A 90 2.14 -6.31 -7.24
C MET A 90 1.03 -7.09 -7.95
N ASP A 91 1.13 -8.41 -8.10
CA ASP A 91 0.11 -9.20 -8.81
C ASP A 91 -1.09 -9.46 -7.91
N TRP A 92 -2.21 -8.88 -8.31
CA TRP A 92 -3.52 -9.16 -7.75
C TRP A 92 -3.93 -10.57 -8.20
N SER A 93 -3.78 -11.55 -7.31
CA SER A 93 -4.51 -12.80 -7.42
C SER A 93 -5.85 -12.64 -6.70
N MET A 94 -6.94 -12.55 -7.48
CA MET A 94 -8.25 -12.96 -6.99
C MET A 94 -8.11 -14.43 -6.60
N ASP A 95 -7.95 -14.71 -5.31
CA ASP A 95 -8.06 -16.07 -4.84
C ASP A 95 -9.55 -16.43 -4.83
N SER A 96 -10.06 -16.87 -5.99
CA SER A 96 -11.43 -17.38 -6.14
C SER A 96 -11.55 -18.84 -5.69
N LYS A 97 -10.47 -19.46 -5.18
CA LYS A 97 -10.46 -20.90 -4.86
C LYS A 97 -11.03 -21.27 -3.49
N SER A 98 -11.71 -20.35 -2.80
CA SER A 98 -12.46 -20.68 -1.58
C SER A 98 -13.91 -21.13 -1.83
N TRP A 99 -14.44 -21.06 -3.06
CA TRP A 99 -15.84 -21.37 -3.38
C TRP A 99 -16.09 -22.70 -4.11
N THR A 100 -15.05 -23.50 -4.38
CA THR A 100 -15.20 -24.84 -4.96
C THR A 100 -14.60 -25.88 -4.02
N GLY A 101 -15.24 -26.11 -2.88
CA GLY A 101 -14.66 -26.99 -1.85
C GLY A 101 -15.54 -27.41 -0.69
N GLN A 102 -16.88 -27.37 -0.81
CA GLN A 102 -17.74 -28.03 0.19
C GLN A 102 -18.81 -28.87 -0.49
N LYS A 103 -18.39 -30.06 -0.92
CA LYS A 103 -19.23 -31.26 -0.92
C LYS A 103 -19.36 -31.70 0.54
N MET A 104 -20.43 -31.28 1.20
CA MET A 104 -21.12 -32.04 2.25
C MET A 104 -22.61 -31.83 2.05
#